data_AF-A0A2J8B0Y9-F1
#
_entry.id   AF-A0A2J8B0Y9-F1
#
_cell.length_a   1.000
_cell.length_b   1.000
_cell.length_c   1.000
_cell.angle_alpha   90.00
_cell.angle_beta   90.00
_cell.angle_gamma   90.00
#
_symmetry.space_group_name_H-M   'P 1'
#
loop_
_entity.id
_entity.type
_entity.pdbx_description
1 polymer ?
#
loop_
_entity_poly.entity_id
_entity_poly.type
_entity_poly.pdbx_seq_one_letter_code
_entity_poly.pdbx_strand_id
1 'polypeptide(L)'
;MSTPFLLIYGYPEATPVGAALTKLLRQANIAYHHLSSLLLDKLIGDIVNELDNIANNAARQLTADSPLKSNDTPIVNNTETAANPALPTNQTDINGQNNEPTSSFEYSLSKSCDSHPFILFCNMDKSLVMQLLTTFSQNNVRPIPLKAVLTENNRAWTVRQLITELKNENAYINTYQKLRQGVALLEDLDRTTYTSSSWHNLQEAKFAAKKLLENYQDNRLSDLEQALKQLTSAYFSLQTLVD
;
A
#
# COMPACT_ATOMS: atom_id res chain seq x y z
N MET A 1 15.12 14.15 17.04
CA MET A 1 14.91 13.09 16.03
C MET A 1 13.41 12.91 15.89
N SER A 2 12.87 12.88 14.67
CA SER A 2 11.44 12.61 14.48
C SER A 2 11.12 11.18 14.93
N THR A 3 9.95 11.00 15.53
CA THR A 3 9.53 9.71 16.11
C THR A 3 9.31 8.69 14.99
N PRO A 4 9.74 7.42 15.15
CA PRO A 4 9.43 6.35 14.22
C PRO A 4 7.94 5.99 14.17
N PHE A 5 7.36 5.85 12.98
CA PHE A 5 5.98 5.38 12.80
C PHE A 5 5.73 4.69 11.46
N LEU A 6 4.60 3.99 11.33
CA LEU A 6 4.11 3.44 10.05
C LEU A 6 2.93 4.26 9.51
N LEU A 7 2.95 4.56 8.21
CA LEU A 7 1.72 4.87 7.47
C LEU A 7 1.16 3.59 6.85
N ILE A 8 -0.14 3.36 7.01
CA ILE A 8 -0.82 2.12 6.60
C ILE A 8 -2.02 2.48 5.72
N TYR A 9 -2.08 1.92 4.52
CA TYR A 9 -3.24 2.05 3.62
C TYR A 9 -3.78 0.67 3.25
N GLY A 10 -5.11 0.52 3.22
CA GLY A 10 -5.75 -0.72 2.76
C GLY A 10 -5.62 -1.93 3.69
N TYR A 11 -5.17 -1.76 4.94
CA TYR A 11 -5.14 -2.80 5.98
C TYR A 11 -6.03 -2.42 7.18
N PRO A 12 -7.36 -2.37 7.03
CA PRO A 12 -8.24 -2.03 8.15
C PRO A 12 -8.17 -3.10 9.24
N GLU A 13 -8.29 -2.68 10.51
CA GLU A 13 -8.25 -3.57 11.68
C GLU A 13 -9.32 -4.67 11.66
N ALA A 14 -10.40 -4.49 10.89
CA ALA A 14 -11.44 -5.52 10.69
C ALA A 14 -10.97 -6.74 9.88
N THR A 15 -9.84 -6.64 9.16
CA THR A 15 -9.27 -7.76 8.40
C THR A 15 -8.29 -8.55 9.27
N PRO A 16 -8.12 -9.88 9.07
CA PRO A 16 -7.14 -10.66 9.81
C PRO A 16 -5.71 -10.10 9.72
N VAL A 17 -5.32 -9.59 8.55
CA VAL A 17 -4.00 -9.01 8.32
C VAL A 17 -3.87 -7.66 9.03
N GLY A 18 -4.86 -6.77 8.92
CA GLY A 18 -4.84 -5.48 9.61
C GLY A 18 -4.85 -5.63 11.13
N ALA A 19 -5.69 -6.52 11.68
CA ALA A 19 -5.72 -6.83 13.11
C ALA A 19 -4.37 -7.33 13.62
N ALA A 20 -3.76 -8.28 12.90
CA ALA A 20 -2.46 -8.84 13.27
C ALA A 20 -1.34 -7.79 13.19
N LEU A 21 -1.29 -7.01 12.11
CA LEU A 21 -0.32 -5.93 11.93
C LEU A 21 -0.40 -4.91 13.07
N THR A 22 -1.60 -4.41 13.34
CA THR A 22 -1.83 -3.44 14.42
C THR A 22 -1.47 -4.01 15.79
N LYS A 23 -1.84 -5.27 16.08
CA LYS A 23 -1.46 -5.93 17.33
C LYS A 23 0.06 -5.95 17.52
N LEU A 24 0.81 -6.34 16.49
CA LEU A 24 2.27 -6.41 16.55
C LEU A 24 2.91 -5.02 16.70
N LEU A 25 2.38 -4.00 16.03
CA LEU A 25 2.86 -2.63 16.16
C LEU A 25 2.64 -2.09 17.58
N ARG A 26 1.47 -2.36 18.18
CA ARG A 26 1.21 -2.03 19.60
C ARG A 26 2.16 -2.76 20.54
N GLN A 27 2.41 -4.05 20.31
CA GLN A 27 3.37 -4.84 21.10
C GLN A 27 4.81 -4.35 20.98
N ALA A 28 5.19 -3.86 19.80
CA ALA A 28 6.51 -3.28 19.55
C ALA A 28 6.62 -1.80 19.97
N ASN A 29 5.56 -1.21 20.53
CA ASN A 29 5.46 0.22 20.86
C ASN A 29 5.80 1.14 19.67
N ILE A 30 5.35 0.77 18.48
CA ILE A 30 5.53 1.54 17.24
C ILE A 30 4.24 2.28 16.92
N ALA A 31 4.34 3.61 16.79
CA ALA A 31 3.23 4.45 16.36
C ALA A 31 2.82 4.10 14.91
N TYR A 32 1.54 4.24 14.60
CA TYR A 32 1.03 3.98 13.26
C TYR A 32 -0.20 4.84 12.95
N HIS A 33 -0.41 5.14 11.67
CA HIS A 33 -1.53 5.93 11.19
C HIS A 33 -2.15 5.28 9.95
N HIS A 34 -3.48 5.12 9.98
CA HIS A 34 -4.22 4.67 8.80
C HIS A 34 -4.50 5.85 7.86
N LEU A 35 -4.10 5.70 6.60
CA LEU A 35 -4.36 6.67 5.56
C LEU A 35 -5.77 6.48 4.99
N SER A 36 -6.51 7.58 4.89
CA SER A 36 -7.76 7.65 4.15
C SER A 36 -7.51 7.72 2.66
N SER A 37 -8.43 7.17 1.85
CA SER A 37 -8.39 7.28 0.39
C SER A 37 -8.48 8.73 -0.11
N LEU A 38 -8.95 9.66 0.73
CA LEU A 38 -8.97 11.09 0.45
C LEU A 38 -7.57 11.73 0.39
N LEU A 39 -6.55 11.05 0.92
CA LEU A 39 -5.17 11.54 0.96
C LEU A 39 -4.30 11.00 -0.19
N LEU A 40 -4.87 10.21 -1.11
CA LEU A 40 -4.07 9.56 -2.17
C LEU A 40 -3.36 10.55 -3.10
N ASP A 41 -3.93 11.73 -3.28
CA ASP A 41 -3.38 12.76 -4.16
C ASP A 41 -2.59 13.83 -3.40
N LYS A 42 -2.42 13.68 -2.08
CA LYS A 42 -1.54 14.53 -1.27
C LYS A 42 -0.09 14.05 -1.34
N LEU A 43 0.84 15.01 -1.19
CA LEU A 43 2.26 14.70 -1.03
C LEU A 43 2.51 13.98 0.29
N ILE A 44 3.37 12.96 0.25
CA ILE A 44 3.77 12.19 1.42
C ILE A 44 4.43 13.11 2.46
N GLY A 45 5.27 14.05 2.00
CA GLY A 45 5.93 15.02 2.87
C GLY A 45 4.97 15.88 3.69
N ASP A 46 3.85 16.31 3.10
CA ASP A 46 2.85 17.12 3.79
C ASP A 46 2.15 16.31 4.87
N ILE A 47 1.75 15.07 4.54
CA ILE A 47 1.12 14.15 5.50
C ILE A 47 2.07 13.87 6.68
N VAL A 48 3.34 13.55 6.40
CA VAL A 48 4.33 13.26 7.44
C VAL A 48 4.58 14.49 8.32
N ASN A 49 4.68 15.68 7.74
CA ASN A 49 4.83 16.93 8.48
C ASN A 49 3.64 17.22 9.40
N GLU A 50 2.42 17.03 8.91
CA GLU A 50 1.19 17.18 9.70
C GLU A 50 1.21 16.25 10.92
N LEU A 51 1.59 14.98 10.73
CA LEU A 51 1.65 13.98 11.81
C LEU A 51 2.77 14.25 12.82
N ASP A 52 3.96 14.63 12.37
CA ASP A 52 5.08 15.01 13.25
C ASP A 52 4.68 16.22 14.12
N ASN A 53 3.98 17.20 13.55
CA ASN A 53 3.50 18.37 14.28
C ASN A 53 2.46 18.00 15.36
N ILE A 54 1.53 17.08 15.05
CA ILE A 54 0.54 16.58 16.02
C ILE A 54 1.24 15.87 17.18
N ALA A 55 2.21 15.00 16.89
CA ALA A 55 2.97 14.29 17.92
C ALA A 55 3.75 15.25 18.83
N ASN A 56 4.39 16.27 18.24
CA ASN A 56 5.14 17.27 18.98
C ASN A 56 4.24 18.17 19.86
N ASN A 57 3.05 18.50 19.38
CA ASN A 57 2.09 19.29 20.16
C ASN A 57 1.51 18.50 21.34
N ALA A 58 1.23 17.20 21.16
CA ALA A 58 0.77 16.33 22.24
C ALA A 58 1.83 16.21 23.36
N ALA A 59 3.11 16.08 23.00
CA ALA A 59 4.21 16.03 23.97
C ALA A 59 4.37 17.33 24.78
N ARG A 60 4.09 18.49 24.17
CA ARG A 60 4.11 19.80 24.86
C ARG A 60 2.95 19.98 25.83
N GLN A 61 1.77 19.43 25.53
CA GLN A 61 0.62 19.51 26.44
C GLN A 61 0.81 18.60 27.67
N LEU A 62 1.38 17.40 27.50
CA LEU A 62 1.69 16.49 28.62
C LEU A 62 2.76 17.00 29.59
N THR A 63 3.62 17.93 29.14
CA THR A 63 4.64 18.56 30.00
C THR A 63 4.14 19.83 30.70
N ALA A 64 2.94 20.32 30.33
CA ALA A 64 2.32 21.50 30.94
C ALA A 64 1.39 21.17 32.12
N ASP A 65 0.88 19.93 32.22
CA ASP A 65 -0.06 19.52 33.27
C ASP A 65 0.61 18.71 34.41
N SER A 66 1.23 19.40 35.38
CA SER A 66 1.18 19.10 36.84
C SER A 66 2.13 19.97 37.70
N PRO A 67 1.76 20.42 38.94
CA PRO A 67 0.43 20.64 39.48
C PRO A 67 0.12 22.12 39.80
N LEU A 68 -1.18 22.40 39.84
CA LEU A 68 -1.85 23.54 40.46
C LEU A 68 -1.07 24.21 41.61
N LYS A 69 -0.83 25.52 41.47
CA LYS A 69 -0.83 26.41 42.64
C LYS A 69 -2.17 27.14 42.68
N SER A 70 -2.90 26.83 43.74
CA SER A 70 -4.05 27.56 44.26
C SER A 70 -3.79 29.07 44.31
N ASN A 71 -4.84 29.86 44.04
CA ASN A 71 -5.29 30.94 44.92
C ASN A 71 -6.64 31.49 44.44
N ASP A 72 -7.70 31.02 45.11
CA ASP A 72 -8.86 31.75 45.64
C ASP A 72 -9.27 33.12 45.07
N THR A 73 -10.41 33.09 44.32
CA THR A 73 -11.64 33.94 44.40
C THR A 73 -11.62 35.48 44.18
N PRO A 74 -12.76 36.15 43.90
CA PRO A 74 -14.15 35.66 43.76
C PRO A 74 -14.96 36.11 42.51
N ILE A 75 -15.96 35.27 42.25
CA ILE A 75 -17.32 35.47 41.71
C ILE A 75 -17.79 36.93 41.53
N VAL A 76 -18.28 37.24 40.32
CA VAL A 76 -19.36 38.22 40.09
C VAL A 76 -20.36 37.61 39.10
N ASN A 77 -21.59 37.42 39.60
CA ASN A 77 -22.80 37.09 38.83
C ASN A 77 -23.06 38.13 37.75
N ASN A 78 -23.68 37.72 36.64
CA ASN A 78 -24.83 38.42 36.05
C ASN A 78 -25.63 37.45 35.16
N THR A 79 -26.89 37.29 35.55
CA THR A 79 -28.02 36.69 34.84
C THR A 79 -28.52 37.60 33.72
N GLU A 80 -28.94 37.05 32.57
CA GLU A 80 -30.16 37.48 31.86
C GLU A 80 -30.53 36.59 30.64
N THR A 81 -31.51 35.72 30.88
CA THR A 81 -32.77 35.43 30.18
C THR A 81 -33.00 35.85 28.70
N ALA A 82 -33.40 34.82 27.93
CA ALA A 82 -34.53 34.75 26.97
C ALA A 82 -34.41 35.15 25.48
N ALA A 83 -35.21 34.36 24.73
CA ALA A 83 -35.94 34.65 23.49
C ALA A 83 -35.28 34.29 22.15
N ASN A 84 -35.74 33.14 21.63
CA ASN A 84 -35.86 32.85 20.20
C ASN A 84 -37.03 33.69 19.64
N PRO A 85 -36.98 34.14 18.37
CA PRO A 85 -38.02 33.70 17.44
C PRO A 85 -37.56 33.47 15.99
N ALA A 86 -38.44 32.81 15.25
CA ALA A 86 -38.26 32.13 13.97
C ALA A 86 -38.09 33.01 12.71
N LEU A 87 -37.51 32.35 11.69
CA LEU A 87 -37.65 32.41 10.21
C LEU A 87 -38.28 33.63 9.52
N PRO A 88 -37.82 33.92 8.28
CA PRO A 88 -38.74 33.79 7.15
C PRO A 88 -38.20 33.03 5.94
N THR A 89 -39.15 32.36 5.31
CA THR A 89 -39.21 31.70 4.00
C THR A 89 -38.78 32.59 2.82
N ASN A 90 -38.20 32.00 1.78
CA ASN A 90 -38.61 32.23 0.38
C ASN A 90 -38.06 31.14 -0.56
N GLN A 91 -38.98 30.37 -1.14
CA GLN A 91 -38.82 29.62 -2.39
C GLN A 91 -39.19 30.55 -3.55
N THR A 92 -38.43 30.48 -4.64
CA THR A 92 -38.95 30.72 -6.00
C THR A 92 -38.33 29.71 -6.95
N ASP A 93 -39.20 29.14 -7.76
CA ASP A 93 -39.06 27.99 -8.65
C ASP A 93 -38.13 28.20 -9.85
N ILE A 94 -37.55 27.10 -10.34
CA ILE A 94 -37.38 26.82 -11.77
C ILE A 94 -37.60 25.33 -12.03
N ASN A 95 -38.55 25.05 -12.94
CA ASN A 95 -38.94 23.73 -13.42
C ASN A 95 -37.91 23.11 -14.37
N GLY A 96 -37.69 21.79 -14.20
CA GLY A 96 -37.74 20.83 -15.31
C GLY A 96 -36.43 20.32 -15.89
N GLN A 97 -35.93 19.17 -15.39
CA GLN A 97 -35.62 17.97 -16.20
C GLN A 97 -35.22 16.76 -15.32
N ASN A 98 -36.20 15.87 -15.14
CA ASN A 98 -36.13 14.41 -15.03
C ASN A 98 -34.92 13.75 -14.34
N ASN A 99 -35.14 13.48 -13.05
CA ASN A 99 -34.73 12.33 -12.23
C ASN A 99 -34.11 11.11 -12.95
N GLU A 100 -32.89 10.77 -12.57
CA GLU A 100 -32.66 9.49 -11.86
C GLU A 100 -31.96 9.79 -10.52
N PRO A 101 -32.47 9.31 -9.38
CA PRO A 101 -31.70 9.29 -8.15
C PRO A 101 -30.72 8.13 -8.26
N THR A 102 -29.53 8.37 -8.82
CA THR A 102 -28.39 7.52 -8.48
C THR A 102 -28.14 7.73 -6.99
N SER A 103 -28.75 6.87 -6.20
CA SER A 103 -28.54 6.71 -4.78
C SER A 103 -27.06 6.99 -4.49
N SER A 104 -26.78 7.96 -3.64
CA SER A 104 -25.43 8.28 -3.15
C SER A 104 -24.74 7.06 -2.53
N PHE A 105 -25.50 6.00 -2.26
CA PHE A 105 -25.04 4.67 -1.88
C PHE A 105 -24.43 3.87 -3.05
N GLU A 106 -25.00 3.94 -4.26
CA GLU A 106 -24.48 3.25 -5.46
C GLU A 106 -23.25 3.94 -6.06
N TYR A 107 -23.14 5.27 -5.97
CA TYR A 107 -21.89 5.98 -6.28
C TYR A 107 -20.76 5.62 -5.31
N SER A 108 -21.11 5.31 -4.06
CA SER A 108 -20.17 4.87 -3.02
C SER A 108 -19.76 3.40 -3.16
N LEU A 109 -20.59 2.56 -3.80
CA LEU A 109 -20.32 1.15 -4.06
C LEU A 109 -19.64 0.90 -5.42
N SER A 110 -19.83 1.78 -6.41
CA SER A 110 -19.19 1.70 -7.74
C SER A 110 -17.72 2.14 -7.73
N LYS A 111 -17.28 2.84 -6.68
CA LYS A 111 -15.87 2.99 -6.33
C LYS A 111 -15.41 1.75 -5.57
N SER A 112 -15.46 0.59 -6.23
CA SER A 112 -14.65 -0.57 -5.87
C SER A 112 -13.23 -0.08 -5.70
N CYS A 113 -12.84 0.17 -4.45
CA CYS A 113 -11.57 0.79 -4.12
C CYS A 113 -10.48 -0.05 -4.76
N ASP A 114 -9.71 0.55 -5.68
CA ASP A 114 -8.39 0.11 -6.14
C ASP A 114 -7.41 0.08 -4.96
N SER A 115 -7.79 -0.61 -3.89
CA SER A 115 -7.08 -0.75 -2.63
C SER A 115 -5.90 -1.65 -2.90
N HIS A 116 -4.81 -1.05 -3.37
CA HIS A 116 -3.49 -1.64 -3.38
C HIS A 116 -2.89 -1.34 -2.01
N PRO A 117 -3.00 -2.25 -1.02
CA PRO A 117 -2.64 -1.95 0.35
C PRO A 117 -1.13 -1.81 0.43
N PHE A 118 -0.65 -0.79 1.14
CA PHE A 118 0.78 -0.57 1.33
C PHE A 118 1.09 -0.14 2.76
N ILE A 119 2.37 -0.30 3.12
CA ILE A 119 2.94 0.28 4.34
C ILE A 119 4.15 1.16 3.98
N LEU A 120 4.32 2.27 4.68
CA LEU A 120 5.48 3.14 4.57
C LEU A 120 6.14 3.30 5.94
N PHE A 121 7.41 2.92 6.05
CA PHE A 121 8.21 3.03 7.26
C PHE A 121 8.78 4.46 7.35
N CYS A 122 8.27 5.26 8.28
CA CYS A 122 8.65 6.66 8.46
C CYS A 122 9.64 6.80 9.62
N ASN A 123 10.73 7.54 9.40
CA ASN A 123 11.73 7.84 10.43
C ASN A 123 12.34 6.59 11.09
N MET A 124 12.51 5.50 10.33
CA MET A 124 13.06 4.23 10.81
C MET A 124 14.39 3.91 10.15
N ASP A 125 15.36 3.47 10.94
CA ASP A 125 16.59 2.90 10.40
C ASP A 125 16.38 1.47 9.87
N LYS A 126 17.38 0.97 9.14
CA LYS A 126 17.36 -0.36 8.51
C LYS A 126 17.18 -1.48 9.54
N SER A 127 17.78 -1.36 10.73
CA SER A 127 17.72 -2.39 11.76
C SER A 127 16.28 -2.54 12.27
N LEU A 128 15.62 -1.41 12.57
CA LEU A 128 14.25 -1.39 13.04
C LEU A 128 13.28 -1.90 11.95
N VAL A 129 13.45 -1.48 10.69
CA VAL A 129 12.64 -1.99 9.58
C VAL A 129 12.79 -3.51 9.45
N MET A 130 14.01 -4.03 9.50
CA MET A 130 14.25 -5.47 9.41
C MET A 130 13.69 -6.24 10.61
N GLN A 131 13.78 -5.68 11.81
CA GLN A 131 13.17 -6.26 13.01
C GLN A 131 11.65 -6.36 12.88
N LEU A 132 10.99 -5.31 12.40
CA LEU A 132 9.55 -5.32 12.18
C LEU A 132 9.13 -6.33 11.11
N LEU A 133 9.83 -6.36 9.97
CA LEU A 133 9.55 -7.33 8.90
C LEU A 133 9.75 -8.77 9.37
N THR A 134 10.79 -9.03 10.16
CA THR A 134 11.04 -10.34 10.78
C THR A 134 9.91 -10.70 11.74
N THR A 135 9.47 -9.74 12.56
CA THR A 135 8.38 -9.93 13.52
C THR A 135 7.06 -10.26 12.80
N PHE A 136 6.74 -9.55 11.71
CA PHE A 136 5.56 -9.84 10.89
C PHE A 136 5.61 -11.27 10.32
N SER A 137 6.76 -11.67 9.77
CA SER A 137 6.95 -13.00 9.20
C SER A 137 6.82 -14.10 10.26
N GLN A 138 7.45 -13.94 11.44
CA GLN A 138 7.41 -14.93 12.52
C GLN A 138 6.01 -15.11 13.11
N ASN A 139 5.16 -14.09 12.99
CA ASN A 139 3.78 -14.11 13.48
C ASN A 139 2.77 -14.45 12.36
N ASN A 140 3.22 -15.04 11.26
CA ASN A 140 2.38 -15.49 10.14
C ASN A 140 1.51 -14.37 9.53
N VAL A 141 1.94 -13.11 9.63
CA VAL A 141 1.31 -12.03 8.86
C VAL A 141 1.57 -12.31 7.39
N ARG A 142 0.51 -12.34 6.58
CA ARG A 142 0.65 -12.53 5.12
C ARG A 142 1.65 -11.52 4.57
N PRO A 143 2.54 -11.91 3.63
CA PRO A 143 3.51 -10.99 3.06
C PRO A 143 2.84 -9.72 2.55
N ILE A 144 3.35 -8.57 2.97
CA ILE A 144 2.89 -7.26 2.51
C ILE A 144 3.71 -6.92 1.25
N PRO A 145 3.09 -6.98 0.05
CA PRO A 145 3.83 -6.86 -1.20
C PRO A 145 4.36 -5.43 -1.37
N LEU A 146 3.49 -4.43 -1.18
CA LEU A 146 3.81 -3.02 -1.36
C LEU A 146 4.28 -2.43 -0.04
N LYS A 147 5.57 -2.12 0.03
CA LYS A 147 6.20 -1.55 1.21
C LYS A 147 7.37 -0.67 0.80
N ALA A 148 7.56 0.45 1.48
CA ALA A 148 8.66 1.37 1.24
C ALA A 148 9.21 1.91 2.56
N VAL A 149 10.46 2.39 2.53
CA VAL A 149 11.00 3.27 3.56
C VAL A 149 10.86 4.70 3.08
N LEU A 150 10.48 5.62 3.96
CA LEU A 150 10.43 7.05 3.65
C LEU A 150 11.85 7.54 3.35
N THR A 151 12.01 8.20 2.21
CA THR A 151 13.27 8.80 1.75
C THR A 151 12.99 10.23 1.28
N GLU A 152 14.04 11.03 1.12
CA GLU A 152 13.89 12.38 0.58
C GLU A 152 13.21 12.40 -0.80
N ASN A 153 13.52 11.41 -1.64
CA ASN A 153 12.95 11.30 -2.97
C ASN A 153 11.44 11.03 -2.93
N ASN A 154 11.01 9.99 -2.20
CA ASN A 154 9.59 9.64 -2.16
C ASN A 154 8.75 10.57 -1.27
N ARG A 155 9.39 11.42 -0.45
CA ARG A 155 8.71 12.51 0.29
C ARG A 155 8.06 13.53 -0.64
N ALA A 156 8.67 13.78 -1.81
CA ALA A 156 8.19 14.69 -2.83
C ALA A 156 7.11 14.08 -3.74
N TRP A 157 6.71 12.82 -3.51
CA TRP A 157 5.70 12.13 -4.31
C TRP A 157 4.32 12.20 -3.65
N THR A 158 3.27 12.12 -4.47
CA THR A 158 1.94 11.81 -3.96
C THR A 158 1.88 10.36 -3.49
N VAL A 159 0.95 10.05 -2.59
CA VAL A 159 0.70 8.67 -2.16
C VAL A 159 0.38 7.76 -3.38
N ARG A 160 -0.39 8.26 -4.35
CA ARG A 160 -0.70 7.54 -5.59
C ARG A 160 0.53 7.24 -6.45
N GLN A 161 1.48 8.18 -6.54
CA GLN A 161 2.74 7.95 -7.25
C GLN A 161 3.56 6.85 -6.57
N LEU A 162 3.68 6.89 -5.24
CA LEU A 162 4.35 5.83 -4.48
C LEU A 162 3.70 4.47 -4.70
N ILE A 163 2.37 4.38 -4.63
CA ILE A 163 1.64 3.13 -4.88
C ILE A 163 1.93 2.62 -6.31
N THR A 164 1.89 3.52 -7.30
CA THR A 164 2.18 3.16 -8.70
C THR A 164 3.57 2.58 -8.85
N GLU A 165 4.58 3.24 -8.26
CA GLU A 165 5.95 2.78 -8.34
C GLU A 165 6.15 1.43 -7.64
N LEU A 166 5.60 1.28 -6.44
CA LEU A 166 5.65 0.02 -5.71
C LEU A 166 4.96 -1.13 -6.46
N LYS A 167 3.87 -0.85 -7.18
CA LYS A 167 3.22 -1.85 -8.04
C LYS A 167 4.12 -2.26 -9.19
N ASN A 168 4.77 -1.30 -9.84
CA ASN A 168 5.67 -1.57 -10.97
C ASN A 168 6.87 -2.40 -10.51
N GLU A 169 7.51 -2.01 -9.40
CA GLU A 169 8.61 -2.75 -8.78
C GLU A 169 8.18 -4.17 -8.39
N ASN A 170 7.02 -4.30 -7.72
CA ASN A 170 6.52 -5.60 -7.29
C ASN A 170 6.19 -6.51 -8.48
N ALA A 171 5.56 -5.98 -9.53
CA ALA A 171 5.29 -6.72 -10.76
C ALA A 171 6.59 -7.19 -11.43
N TYR A 172 7.58 -6.29 -11.53
CA TYR A 172 8.90 -6.62 -12.08
C TYR A 172 9.58 -7.76 -11.32
N ILE A 173 9.69 -7.63 -10.00
CA ILE A 173 10.32 -8.64 -9.15
C ILE A 173 9.57 -9.98 -9.27
N ASN A 174 8.23 -9.97 -9.23
CA ASN A 174 7.45 -11.20 -9.33
C ASN A 174 7.64 -11.89 -10.69
N THR A 175 7.59 -11.14 -11.79
CA THR A 175 7.77 -11.69 -13.14
C THR A 175 9.19 -12.21 -13.32
N TYR A 176 10.20 -11.48 -12.85
CA TYR A 176 11.59 -11.92 -12.85
C TYR A 176 11.78 -13.23 -12.09
N GLN A 177 11.23 -13.34 -10.87
CA GLN A 177 11.34 -14.57 -10.06
C GLN A 177 10.62 -15.76 -10.73
N LYS A 178 9.43 -15.54 -11.28
CA LYS A 178 8.70 -16.58 -12.04
C LYS A 178 9.49 -17.06 -13.25
N LEU A 179 10.09 -16.13 -14.00
CA LEU A 179 10.91 -16.47 -15.17
C LEU A 179 12.14 -17.27 -14.75
N ARG A 180 12.85 -16.85 -13.70
CA ARG A 180 14.01 -17.55 -13.14
C ARG A 180 13.65 -18.96 -12.67
N GLN A 181 12.55 -19.12 -11.93
CA GLN A 181 12.06 -20.41 -11.47
C GLN A 181 11.66 -21.30 -12.65
N GLY A 182 10.94 -20.75 -13.63
CA GLY A 182 10.56 -21.45 -14.85
C GLY A 182 11.77 -22.00 -15.60
N VAL A 183 12.81 -21.17 -15.84
CA VAL A 183 14.05 -21.62 -16.48
C VAL A 183 14.71 -22.75 -15.70
N ALA A 184 14.79 -22.64 -14.36
CA ALA A 184 15.38 -23.66 -13.51
C ALA A 184 14.63 -25.00 -13.56
N LEU A 185 13.29 -24.98 -13.53
CA LEU A 185 12.47 -26.19 -13.64
C LEU A 185 12.65 -26.93 -14.99
N LEU A 186 13.04 -26.21 -16.03
CA LEU A 186 13.26 -26.77 -17.38
C LEU A 186 14.69 -27.28 -17.59
N GLU A 187 15.57 -27.22 -16.59
CA GLU A 187 16.91 -27.82 -16.69
C GLU A 187 16.86 -29.35 -16.59
N ASP A 188 15.86 -29.90 -15.91
CA ASP A 188 15.77 -31.34 -15.62
C ASP A 188 14.95 -32.13 -16.64
N LEU A 189 14.44 -31.48 -17.69
CA LEU A 189 13.66 -32.18 -18.72
C LEU A 189 14.56 -33.02 -19.63
N ASP A 190 14.17 -34.27 -19.86
CA ASP A 190 14.87 -35.16 -20.78
C ASP A 190 14.41 -34.93 -22.23
N ARG A 191 15.35 -34.54 -23.08
CA ARG A 191 15.13 -34.35 -24.52
C ARG A 191 14.51 -35.59 -25.19
N THR A 192 14.89 -36.81 -24.79
CA THR A 192 14.43 -38.03 -25.48
C THR A 192 12.95 -38.31 -25.27
N THR A 193 12.29 -37.58 -24.36
CA THR A 193 10.86 -37.71 -24.11
C THR A 193 10.01 -37.01 -25.19
N TYR A 194 10.56 -36.01 -25.88
CA TYR A 194 9.78 -35.05 -26.67
C TYR A 194 10.11 -35.06 -28.16
N THR A 195 9.15 -34.61 -28.99
CA THR A 195 9.37 -34.41 -30.43
C THR A 195 10.42 -33.32 -30.67
N SER A 196 11.23 -33.48 -31.72
CA SER A 196 12.28 -32.50 -32.07
C SER A 196 11.75 -31.08 -32.23
N SER A 197 10.55 -30.91 -32.81
CA SER A 197 9.95 -29.59 -33.02
C SER A 197 9.51 -28.93 -31.70
N SER A 198 8.78 -29.66 -30.85
CA SER A 198 8.32 -29.09 -29.58
C SER A 198 9.47 -28.82 -28.61
N TRP A 199 10.48 -29.69 -28.60
CA TRP A 199 11.71 -29.48 -27.85
C TRP A 199 12.49 -28.25 -28.32
N HIS A 200 12.63 -28.07 -29.64
CA HIS A 200 13.33 -26.91 -30.20
C HIS A 200 12.66 -25.59 -29.77
N ASN A 201 11.33 -25.50 -29.89
CA ASN A 201 10.57 -24.32 -29.48
C ASN A 201 10.76 -24.00 -27.99
N LEU A 202 10.80 -25.03 -27.13
CA LEU A 202 11.10 -24.84 -25.70
C LEU A 202 12.50 -24.31 -25.47
N GLN A 203 13.51 -24.86 -26.16
CA GLN A 203 14.90 -24.42 -26.00
C GLN A 203 15.11 -22.98 -26.47
N GLU A 204 14.44 -22.56 -27.55
CA GLU A 204 14.46 -21.15 -28.00
C GLU A 204 13.87 -20.22 -26.95
N ALA A 205 12.69 -20.55 -26.40
CA ALA A 205 12.05 -19.75 -25.36
C ALA A 205 12.89 -19.71 -24.07
N LYS A 206 13.50 -20.84 -23.68
CA LYS A 206 14.41 -20.94 -22.53
C LYS A 206 15.66 -20.10 -22.73
N PHE A 207 16.25 -20.11 -23.92
CA PHE A 207 17.41 -19.29 -24.25
C PHE A 207 17.09 -17.79 -24.19
N ALA A 208 15.97 -17.37 -24.77
CA ALA A 208 15.52 -15.97 -24.69
C ALA A 208 15.29 -15.52 -23.25
N ALA A 209 14.67 -16.36 -22.42
CA ALA A 209 14.49 -16.12 -21.00
C ALA A 209 15.83 -15.97 -20.25
N LYS A 210 16.80 -16.86 -20.49
CA LYS A 210 18.15 -16.79 -19.87
C LYS A 210 18.86 -15.48 -20.19
N LYS A 211 18.80 -15.02 -21.44
CA LYS A 211 19.42 -13.75 -21.87
C LYS A 211 18.89 -12.54 -21.10
N LEU A 212 17.59 -12.52 -20.79
CA LEU A 212 17.00 -11.48 -19.96
C LEU A 212 17.47 -11.60 -18.51
N LEU A 213 17.52 -12.82 -17.95
CA LEU A 213 17.96 -13.03 -16.56
C LEU A 213 19.41 -12.60 -16.32
N GLU A 214 20.29 -12.70 -17.32
CA GLU A 214 21.68 -12.25 -17.28
C GLU A 214 21.82 -10.72 -17.23
N ASN A 215 20.90 -9.97 -17.87
CA ASN A 215 20.94 -8.50 -17.97
C ASN A 215 19.79 -7.84 -17.19
N TYR A 216 19.62 -8.21 -15.92
CA TYR A 216 18.42 -7.89 -15.15
C TYR A 216 18.17 -6.41 -14.86
N GLN A 217 19.16 -5.52 -14.99
CA GLN A 217 19.02 -4.10 -14.65
C GLN A 217 18.39 -3.27 -15.78
N ASP A 218 18.48 -3.72 -17.03
CA ASP A 218 18.09 -2.94 -18.21
C ASP A 218 16.78 -3.41 -18.86
N ASN A 219 16.24 -4.54 -18.41
CA ASN A 219 15.02 -5.08 -19.01
C ASN A 219 13.79 -4.30 -18.59
N ARG A 220 12.85 -4.15 -19.51
CA ARG A 220 11.53 -3.60 -19.19
C ARG A 220 10.65 -4.72 -18.63
N LEU A 221 9.68 -4.36 -17.78
CA LEU A 221 8.66 -5.31 -17.29
C LEU A 221 7.99 -6.06 -18.45
N SER A 222 7.66 -5.35 -19.54
CA SER A 222 7.03 -5.93 -20.73
C SER A 222 7.86 -7.05 -21.37
N ASP A 223 9.19 -6.93 -21.34
CA ASP A 223 10.09 -7.90 -21.95
C ASP A 223 10.12 -9.19 -21.13
N LEU A 224 10.14 -9.04 -19.80
CA LEU A 224 10.04 -10.18 -18.87
C LEU A 224 8.67 -10.88 -18.96
N GLU A 225 7.59 -10.12 -19.08
CA GLU A 225 6.23 -10.66 -19.23
C GLU A 225 6.09 -11.44 -20.54
N GLN A 226 6.62 -10.89 -21.64
CA GLN A 226 6.62 -11.56 -22.92
C GLN A 226 7.42 -12.86 -22.88
N ALA A 227 8.63 -12.84 -22.30
CA ALA A 227 9.45 -14.04 -22.18
C ALA A 227 8.81 -15.10 -21.29
N LEU A 228 8.20 -14.70 -20.17
CA LEU A 228 7.46 -15.62 -19.30
C LEU A 228 6.28 -16.26 -20.03
N LYS A 229 5.53 -15.47 -20.80
CA LYS A 229 4.44 -15.97 -21.64
C LYS A 229 4.96 -16.97 -22.69
N GLN A 230 6.03 -16.63 -23.40
CA GLN A 230 6.62 -17.51 -24.42
C GLN A 230 7.14 -18.82 -23.82
N LEU A 231 7.87 -18.76 -22.71
CA LEU A 231 8.39 -19.93 -22.01
C LEU A 231 7.26 -20.86 -21.55
N THR A 232 6.23 -20.27 -20.94
CA THR A 232 5.05 -21.00 -20.45
C THR A 232 4.29 -21.66 -21.60
N SER A 233 4.04 -20.94 -22.70
CA SER A 233 3.40 -21.49 -23.89
C SER A 233 4.20 -22.62 -24.52
N ALA A 234 5.53 -22.48 -24.62
CA ALA A 234 6.39 -23.50 -25.19
C ALA A 234 6.40 -24.78 -24.32
N TYR A 235 6.42 -24.63 -23.00
CA TYR A 235 6.32 -25.75 -22.07
C TYR A 235 4.98 -26.51 -22.21
N PHE A 236 3.85 -25.81 -22.24
CA PHE A 236 2.54 -26.45 -22.42
C PHE A 236 2.32 -27.03 -23.82
N SER A 237 3.14 -26.64 -24.80
CA SER A 237 3.10 -27.17 -26.17
C SER A 237 4.06 -28.33 -26.40
N LEU A 238 4.73 -28.82 -25.35
CA LEU A 238 5.55 -30.02 -25.44
C LEU A 238 4.72 -31.23 -25.89
N GLN A 239 5.25 -31.95 -26.87
CA GLN A 239 4.64 -33.17 -27.39
C GLN A 239 5.58 -34.33 -27.12
N THR A 240 5.09 -35.37 -26.47
CA THR A 240 5.89 -36.59 -26.25
C THR A 240 6.09 -37.33 -27.56
N LEU A 241 7.17 -38.10 -27.66
CA LEU A 241 7.23 -39.17 -28.65
C LEU A 241 6.09 -40.14 -28.30
N VAL A 242 5.14 -40.32 -29.21
CA VAL A 242 4.09 -41.33 -29.05
C VAL A 242 4.75 -42.69 -29.24
N ASP A 243 4.54 -43.63 -28.31
CA ASP A 243 4.89 -45.04 -28.49
C ASP A 243 4.14 -45.66 -29.69
#